data_AF-A0A7X6S0H4-F1
#
_entry.id   AF-A0A7X6S0H4-F1
#
_cell.length_a   1.000
_cell.length_b   1.000
_cell.length_c   1.000
_cell.angle_alpha   90.00
_cell.angle_beta   90.00
_cell.angle_gamma   90.00
#
_symmetry.space_group_name_H-M   'P 1'
#
loop_
_entity.id
_entity.type
_entity.pdbx_description
1 polymer ?
#
loop_
_entity_poly.entity_id
_entity_poly.type
_entity_poly.pdbx_seq_one_letter_code
_entity_poly.pdbx_strand_id
1 'polypeptide(L)'
;MLKDKVLHFYLRLGFAQSYNQLIYLLQKLPLIGKYLSNRLYSSKALRIILLILGLLNAAAKLIFGPALYLGILYFLGIGLGKMGQEFSFIENPLSNSDSFLLLLLVFSLGIGSLIKADLLELGNRDNTLAIKVFHLPARDYLLTKAVLDWLRFLLIFGGWLMVAFGLAGRAAGQAWSFVVLILGVRLTLAYLYLHLYRPEQEKPSQYLAWTMGFGTVISVFIGFLIYWLGWRGLLAGVTSYWAMGLGLALMTIFGLLLLRTTGLQSLANRLLTLSSLKNILETRPETVGVEVKEKDYQIDQVVAATSTDRKDYGMVYLNRIFYERFAGHFKKKMRLRQGIILLVVLGLNLLTYFGSKQGSEPFPVSSDFFSHILPASLSIGYLLYSSEHYTKFCFYHLDRLLLKYSFYRQAEYVLASLKIRFLALIKLHSPLFVIFVLGLFGIYWQIGQVSLLGILGLFLLELLIMLFFSFHHLVMYYLLQPFTVSMETKSLPYQLINTFFYLFSFQVFRFSQNISLVTFVGVVVFMLAYVLISFWLVMRYAPKRFKLR
;
A
#
# COMPACT_ATOMS: atom_id res chain seq x y z
N MET A 1 -5.56 35.53 23.28
CA MET A 1 -4.13 35.40 23.64
C MET A 1 -3.61 33.95 23.64
N LEU A 2 -4.17 33.01 24.41
CA LEU A 2 -3.68 31.61 24.42
C LEU A 2 -4.00 30.87 23.11
N LYS A 3 -5.22 31.05 22.58
CA LYS A 3 -5.66 30.46 21.29
C LYS A 3 -4.84 30.95 20.09
N ASP A 4 -4.46 32.23 20.08
CA ASP A 4 -3.63 32.82 19.02
C ASP A 4 -2.22 32.21 19.01
N LYS A 5 -1.66 31.94 20.20
CA LYS A 5 -0.36 31.27 20.34
C LYS A 5 -0.40 29.84 19.82
N VAL A 6 -1.49 29.10 20.07
CA VAL A 6 -1.70 27.73 19.59
C VAL A 6 -1.82 27.68 18.07
N LEU A 7 -2.63 28.57 17.49
CA LEU A 7 -2.78 28.69 16.04
C LEU A 7 -1.44 29.02 15.36
N HIS A 8 -0.72 30.00 15.90
CA HIS A 8 0.59 30.40 15.39
C HIS A 8 1.63 29.28 15.49
N PHE A 9 1.62 28.53 16.60
CA PHE A 9 2.48 27.37 16.77
C PHE A 9 2.20 26.30 15.72
N TYR A 10 0.92 25.94 15.51
CA TYR A 10 0.53 24.91 14.55
C TYR A 10 0.98 25.27 13.12
N LEU A 11 0.77 26.52 12.69
CA LEU A 11 1.22 26.99 11.38
C LEU A 11 2.75 26.97 11.25
N ARG A 12 3.47 27.47 12.26
CA ARG A 12 4.95 27.49 12.25
C ARG A 12 5.57 26.09 12.26
N LEU A 13 4.97 25.14 12.98
CA LEU A 13 5.43 23.76 13.03
C LEU A 13 5.40 23.13 11.63
N GLY A 14 4.30 23.29 10.91
CA GLY A 14 4.15 22.77 9.54
C GLY A 14 5.20 23.36 8.58
N PHE A 15 5.48 24.66 8.67
CA PHE A 15 6.52 25.31 7.86
C PHE A 15 7.93 24.82 8.20
N ALA A 16 8.27 24.75 9.49
CA ALA A 16 9.58 24.29 9.94
C ALA A 16 9.86 22.83 9.55
N GLN A 17 8.85 21.98 9.62
CA GLN A 17 8.97 20.58 9.21
C GLN A 17 9.11 20.43 7.69
N SER A 18 8.30 21.15 6.91
CA SER A 18 8.39 21.12 5.44
C SER A 18 9.77 21.58 4.96
N TYR A 19 10.30 22.64 5.58
CA TYR A 19 11.66 23.14 5.38
C TYR A 19 12.73 22.08 5.69
N ASN A 20 12.66 21.46 6.87
CA ASN A 20 13.63 20.46 7.30
C ASN A 20 13.59 19.18 6.44
N GLN A 21 12.39 18.74 6.05
CA GLN A 21 12.22 17.57 5.18
C GLN A 21 12.83 17.81 3.79
N LEU A 22 12.65 19.00 3.23
CA LEU A 22 13.17 19.34 1.91
C LEU A 22 14.71 19.36 1.90
N ILE A 23 15.34 19.97 2.91
CA ILE A 23 16.80 19.95 3.07
C ILE A 23 17.30 18.52 3.17
N TYR A 24 16.67 17.69 4.01
CA TYR A 24 17.05 16.30 4.18
C TYR A 24 16.93 15.49 2.88
N LEU A 25 15.87 15.71 2.10
CA LEU A 25 15.69 15.06 0.79
C LEU A 25 16.79 15.49 -0.19
N LEU A 26 17.07 16.79 -0.29
CA LEU A 26 18.12 17.32 -1.17
C LEU A 26 19.52 16.81 -0.79
N GLN A 27 19.84 16.75 0.50
CA GLN A 27 21.11 16.19 1.01
C GLN A 27 21.28 14.70 0.70
N LYS A 28 20.17 13.96 0.54
CA LYS A 28 20.20 12.54 0.21
C LYS A 28 20.29 12.24 -1.29
N LEU A 29 20.17 13.24 -2.15
CA LEU A 29 20.33 13.03 -3.59
C LEU A 29 21.80 12.69 -3.90
N PRO A 30 22.08 11.58 -4.61
CA PRO A 30 23.45 11.09 -4.79
C PRO A 30 24.37 12.03 -5.58
N LEU A 31 23.81 12.91 -6.40
CA LEU A 31 24.53 13.89 -7.22
C LEU A 31 24.66 15.26 -6.53
N ILE A 32 23.55 15.78 -5.99
CA ILE A 32 23.47 17.14 -5.44
C ILE A 32 23.85 17.17 -3.96
N GLY A 33 23.53 16.10 -3.22
CA GLY A 33 23.68 16.03 -1.77
C GLY A 33 25.11 16.17 -1.27
N LYS A 34 26.12 15.82 -2.08
CA LYS A 34 27.54 15.98 -1.75
C LYS A 34 27.99 17.44 -1.64
N TYR A 35 27.28 18.36 -2.31
CA TYR A 35 27.58 19.79 -2.30
C TYR A 35 26.76 20.56 -1.25
N LEU A 36 25.76 19.91 -0.64
CA LEU A 36 24.84 20.51 0.32
C LEU A 36 25.28 20.25 1.77
N SER A 37 26.16 21.11 2.31
CA SER A 37 26.63 21.01 3.70
C SER A 37 25.57 21.43 4.73
N ASN A 38 25.74 21.04 6.01
CA ASN A 38 24.86 21.50 7.10
C ASN A 38 24.86 23.02 7.33
N ARG A 39 25.77 23.79 6.69
CA ARG A 39 25.76 25.26 6.72
C ARG A 39 24.50 25.86 6.07
N LEU A 40 23.77 25.09 5.27
CA LEU A 40 22.48 25.48 4.70
C LEU A 40 21.43 25.84 5.76
N TYR A 41 21.48 25.22 6.95
CA TYR A 41 20.59 25.55 8.05
C TYR A 41 20.83 26.98 8.59
N SER A 42 22.06 27.50 8.44
CA SER A 42 22.46 28.84 8.93
C SER A 42 22.35 29.97 7.92
N SER A 43 22.30 29.68 6.61
CA SER A 43 22.32 30.71 5.57
C SER A 43 20.97 31.40 5.38
N LYS A 44 20.92 32.73 5.59
CA LYS A 44 19.69 33.55 5.47
C LYS A 44 19.08 33.56 4.06
N ALA A 45 19.90 33.61 3.00
CA ALA A 45 19.42 33.67 1.61
C ALA A 45 18.79 32.35 1.13
N LEU A 46 19.47 31.23 1.36
CA LEU A 46 18.96 29.89 1.04
C LEU A 46 17.75 29.52 1.88
N ARG A 47 17.63 30.04 3.11
CA ARG A 47 16.44 29.86 3.94
C ARG A 47 15.18 30.37 3.22
N ILE A 48 15.24 31.50 2.51
CA ILE A 48 14.08 32.05 1.79
C ILE A 48 13.70 31.14 0.62
N ILE A 49 14.67 30.73 -0.21
CA ILE A 49 14.43 29.85 -1.37
C ILE A 49 13.85 28.50 -0.92
N LEU A 50 14.45 27.89 0.10
CA LEU A 50 14.00 26.60 0.64
C LEU A 50 12.65 26.72 1.35
N LEU A 51 12.33 27.87 1.94
CA LEU A 51 11.01 28.15 2.51
C LEU A 51 9.96 28.28 1.41
N ILE A 52 10.26 28.97 0.30
CA ILE A 52 9.38 29.03 -0.88
C ILE A 52 9.16 27.63 -1.45
N LEU A 53 10.21 26.83 -1.63
CA LEU A 53 10.09 25.45 -2.12
C LEU A 53 9.31 24.56 -1.14
N GLY A 54 9.52 24.73 0.17
CA GLY A 54 8.75 24.05 1.21
C GLY A 54 7.27 24.42 1.19
N LEU A 55 6.97 25.71 0.98
CA LEU A 55 5.61 26.22 0.77
C LEU A 55 4.97 25.63 -0.48
N LEU A 56 5.69 25.62 -1.59
CA LEU A 56 5.22 25.03 -2.85
C LEU A 56 4.95 23.53 -2.69
N ASN A 57 5.81 22.79 -1.99
CA ASN A 57 5.58 21.37 -1.69
C ASN A 57 4.38 21.16 -0.76
N ALA A 58 4.21 21.99 0.27
CA ALA A 58 3.06 21.93 1.16
C ALA A 58 1.76 22.26 0.40
N ALA A 59 1.76 23.30 -0.43
CA ALA A 59 0.64 23.67 -1.30
C ALA A 59 0.34 22.57 -2.32
N ALA A 60 1.36 21.99 -2.95
CA ALA A 60 1.20 20.89 -3.89
C ALA A 60 0.56 19.68 -3.22
N LYS A 61 1.05 19.23 -2.05
CA LYS A 61 0.44 18.12 -1.32
C LYS A 61 -1.01 18.42 -0.91
N LEU A 62 -1.26 19.65 -0.47
CA LEU A 62 -2.58 20.10 -0.04
C LEU A 62 -3.60 20.11 -1.19
N ILE A 63 -3.18 20.57 -2.38
CA ILE A 63 -4.06 20.73 -3.55
C ILE A 63 -4.17 19.43 -4.36
N PHE A 64 -3.05 18.79 -4.69
CA PHE A 64 -3.04 17.63 -5.58
C PHE A 64 -3.50 16.34 -4.89
N GLY A 65 -3.35 16.21 -3.57
CA GLY A 65 -3.81 15.01 -2.85
C GLY A 65 -5.31 14.74 -3.04
N PRO A 66 -6.21 15.68 -2.71
CA PRO A 66 -7.63 15.57 -2.97
C PRO A 66 -7.96 15.39 -4.46
N ALA A 67 -7.28 16.09 -5.35
CA ALA A 67 -7.47 15.99 -6.80
C ALA A 67 -7.18 14.57 -7.32
N LEU A 68 -6.05 13.99 -6.91
CA LEU A 68 -5.66 12.63 -7.26
C LEU A 68 -6.63 11.60 -6.70
N TYR A 69 -7.04 11.75 -5.44
CA TYR A 69 -8.02 10.87 -4.81
C TYR A 69 -9.35 10.86 -5.59
N LEU A 70 -9.90 12.04 -5.90
CA LEU A 70 -11.14 12.16 -6.66
C LEU A 70 -11.00 11.68 -8.10
N GLY A 71 -9.85 11.94 -8.74
CA GLY A 71 -9.53 11.45 -10.07
C GLY A 71 -9.51 9.91 -10.13
N ILE A 72 -8.87 9.26 -9.15
CA ILE A 72 -8.86 7.79 -9.04
C ILE A 72 -10.29 7.26 -8.89
N LEU A 73 -11.09 7.84 -8.00
CA LEU A 73 -12.49 7.42 -7.84
C LEU A 73 -13.31 7.64 -9.10
N TYR A 74 -13.08 8.73 -9.83
CA TYR A 74 -13.76 9.00 -11.10
C TYR A 74 -13.45 7.95 -12.16
N PHE A 75 -12.16 7.64 -12.38
CA PHE A 75 -11.76 6.62 -13.35
C PHE A 75 -12.21 5.21 -12.94
N LEU A 76 -12.15 4.86 -11.65
CA LEU A 76 -12.70 3.61 -11.14
C LEU A 76 -14.22 3.55 -11.30
N GLY A 77 -14.92 4.68 -11.12
CA GLY A 77 -16.36 4.78 -11.33
C GLY A 77 -16.76 4.53 -12.78
N ILE A 78 -16.00 5.06 -13.74
CA ILE A 78 -16.16 4.74 -15.17
C ILE A 78 -15.94 3.25 -15.41
N GLY A 79 -14.87 2.67 -14.85
CA GLY A 79 -14.58 1.24 -14.98
C GLY A 79 -15.72 0.37 -14.46
N LEU A 80 -16.25 0.67 -13.27
CA LEU A 80 -17.39 -0.04 -12.68
C LEU A 80 -18.67 0.13 -13.49
N GLY A 81 -18.97 1.34 -13.98
CA GLY A 81 -20.14 1.58 -14.83
C GLY A 81 -20.09 0.77 -16.13
N LYS A 82 -18.93 0.70 -16.79
CA LYS A 82 -18.73 -0.12 -17.99
C LYS A 82 -18.86 -1.62 -17.71
N MET A 83 -18.20 -2.10 -16.65
CA MET A 83 -18.34 -3.50 -16.23
C MET A 83 -19.81 -3.85 -15.98
N GLY A 84 -20.55 -2.99 -15.29
CA GLY A 84 -21.97 -3.21 -15.03
C GLY A 84 -22.83 -3.34 -16.30
N GLN A 85 -22.46 -2.63 -17.37
CA GLN A 85 -23.16 -2.69 -18.66
C GLN A 85 -22.78 -3.94 -19.47
N GLU A 86 -21.56 -4.46 -19.29
CA GLU A 86 -21.06 -5.66 -19.97
C GLU A 86 -21.55 -6.96 -19.31
N PHE A 87 -21.86 -6.92 -18.01
CA PHE A 87 -22.28 -8.09 -17.24
C PHE A 87 -23.82 -8.22 -17.13
N SER A 88 -24.38 -9.28 -17.73
CA SER A 88 -25.83 -9.55 -17.77
C SER A 88 -26.49 -9.92 -16.43
N PHE A 89 -25.72 -10.05 -15.34
CA PHE A 89 -26.27 -10.37 -14.00
C PHE A 89 -26.78 -9.15 -13.23
N ILE A 90 -26.65 -7.94 -13.78
CA ILE A 90 -27.14 -6.70 -13.18
C ILE A 90 -28.31 -6.22 -14.03
N GLU A 91 -29.53 -6.42 -13.53
CA GLU A 91 -30.77 -6.03 -14.25
C GLU A 91 -30.85 -4.53 -14.50
N ASN A 92 -30.23 -3.70 -13.64
CA ASN A 92 -30.25 -2.25 -13.73
C ASN A 92 -28.85 -1.64 -13.51
N PRO A 93 -27.98 -1.62 -14.54
CA PRO A 93 -26.64 -1.08 -14.39
C PRO A 93 -26.66 0.42 -14.06
N LEU A 94 -25.78 0.82 -13.15
CA LEU A 94 -25.57 2.22 -12.80
C LEU A 94 -24.82 2.95 -13.93
N SER A 95 -25.18 4.21 -14.16
CA SER A 95 -24.42 5.05 -15.10
C SER A 95 -23.00 5.30 -14.58
N ASN A 96 -22.05 5.66 -15.45
CA ASN A 96 -20.69 6.01 -15.02
C ASN A 96 -20.70 7.09 -13.91
N SER A 97 -21.63 8.04 -14.00
CA SER A 97 -21.80 9.10 -13.01
C SER A 97 -22.34 8.59 -11.68
N ASP A 98 -23.26 7.62 -11.70
CA ASP A 98 -23.83 7.02 -10.49
C ASP A 98 -22.82 6.07 -9.82
N SER A 99 -22.05 5.33 -10.61
CA SER A 99 -20.95 4.49 -10.12
C SER A 99 -19.86 5.34 -9.44
N PHE A 100 -19.56 6.52 -9.97
CA PHE A 100 -18.69 7.49 -9.29
C PHE A 100 -19.27 7.95 -7.94
N LEU A 101 -20.57 8.28 -7.88
CA LEU A 101 -21.23 8.65 -6.62
C LEU A 101 -21.25 7.52 -5.60
N LEU A 102 -21.48 6.29 -6.06
CA LEU A 102 -21.43 5.11 -5.21
C LEU A 102 -20.05 4.95 -4.57
N LEU A 103 -18.99 5.10 -5.37
CA LEU A 103 -17.62 5.07 -4.87
C LEU A 103 -17.34 6.20 -3.88
N LEU A 104 -17.84 7.41 -4.14
CA LEU A 104 -17.75 8.52 -3.19
C LEU A 104 -18.50 8.22 -1.88
N LEU A 105 -19.69 7.61 -1.95
CA LEU A 105 -20.45 7.22 -0.76
C LEU A 105 -19.65 6.20 0.07
N VAL A 106 -19.13 5.14 -0.55
CA VAL A 106 -18.39 4.09 0.17
C VAL A 106 -17.06 4.64 0.73
N PHE A 107 -16.26 5.29 -0.11
CA PHE A 107 -14.89 5.67 0.26
C PHE A 107 -14.80 7.01 0.99
N SER A 108 -15.61 8.01 0.64
CA SER A 108 -15.55 9.34 1.28
C SER A 108 -16.50 9.48 2.46
N LEU A 109 -17.79 9.12 2.30
CA LEU A 109 -18.80 9.24 3.35
C LEU A 109 -18.66 8.11 4.39
N GLY A 110 -18.48 6.86 3.96
CA GLY A 110 -18.34 5.72 4.86
C GLY A 110 -16.93 5.59 5.45
N ILE A 111 -16.03 4.95 4.71
CA ILE A 111 -14.67 4.62 5.17
C ILE A 111 -13.89 5.89 5.58
N GLY A 112 -13.90 6.92 4.72
CA GLY A 112 -13.18 8.16 4.95
C GLY A 112 -13.62 8.91 6.21
N SER A 113 -14.91 8.88 6.54
CA SER A 113 -15.42 9.51 7.76
C SER A 113 -15.04 8.76 9.02
N LEU A 114 -15.02 7.42 8.99
CA LEU A 114 -14.57 6.59 10.11
C LEU A 114 -13.08 6.83 10.41
N ILE A 115 -12.23 6.87 9.37
CA ILE A 115 -10.80 7.14 9.53
C ILE A 115 -10.56 8.54 10.12
N LYS A 116 -11.34 9.53 9.69
CA LYS A 116 -11.20 10.94 10.12
C LYS A 116 -11.96 11.27 11.41
N ALA A 117 -12.64 10.31 12.02
CA ALA A 117 -13.36 10.52 13.28
C ALA A 117 -12.43 10.59 14.50
N ASP A 118 -11.25 9.97 14.46
CA ASP A 118 -10.30 10.00 15.57
C ASP A 118 -9.60 11.36 15.70
N LEU A 119 -10.10 12.25 16.56
CA LEU A 119 -9.47 13.55 16.84
C LEU A 119 -8.09 13.44 17.51
N LEU A 120 -7.85 12.38 18.28
CA LEU A 120 -6.61 12.21 19.01
C LEU A 120 -5.46 11.78 18.08
N GLU A 121 -5.81 11.12 16.96
CA GLU A 121 -4.89 10.48 16.01
C GLU A 121 -3.75 9.79 16.77
N LEU A 122 -4.08 8.77 17.56
CA LEU A 122 -3.12 8.08 18.43
C LEU A 122 -1.96 7.52 17.59
N GLY A 123 -0.79 8.17 17.66
CA GLY A 123 0.36 7.88 16.78
C GLY A 123 0.84 9.07 15.94
N ASN A 124 0.14 10.20 15.95
CA ASN A 124 0.61 11.41 15.27
C ASN A 124 1.72 12.09 16.09
N ARG A 125 2.93 12.15 15.50
CA ARG A 125 4.11 12.77 16.10
C ARG A 125 3.85 14.22 16.51
N ASP A 126 3.10 14.96 15.72
CA ASP A 126 2.89 16.40 15.94
C ASP A 126 1.99 16.66 17.15
N ASN A 127 0.98 15.81 17.35
CA ASN A 127 0.11 15.89 18.53
C ASN A 127 0.92 15.63 19.81
N THR A 128 1.75 14.59 19.82
CA THR A 128 2.56 14.29 21.01
C THR A 128 3.66 15.33 21.24
N LEU A 129 4.29 15.86 20.20
CA LEU A 129 5.26 16.98 20.33
C LEU A 129 4.59 18.22 20.92
N ALA A 130 3.47 18.66 20.37
CA ALA A 130 2.74 19.85 20.82
C ALA A 130 2.32 19.75 22.29
N ILE A 131 1.78 18.59 22.69
CA ILE A 131 1.17 18.42 24.01
C ILE A 131 2.18 18.01 25.07
N LYS A 132 3.13 17.11 24.76
CA LYS A 132 4.08 16.57 25.75
C LYS A 132 5.44 17.24 25.77
N VAL A 133 5.91 17.79 24.65
CA VAL A 133 7.21 18.50 24.61
C VAL A 133 7.00 19.99 24.80
N PHE A 134 6.07 20.58 24.05
CA PHE A 134 5.78 22.02 24.12
C PHE A 134 4.73 22.39 25.18
N HIS A 135 4.19 21.41 25.90
CA HIS A 135 3.26 21.60 27.02
C HIS A 135 2.03 22.47 26.67
N LEU A 136 1.57 22.39 25.41
CA LEU A 136 0.36 23.10 24.99
C LEU A 136 -0.89 22.44 25.60
N PRO A 137 -1.92 23.23 25.96
CA PRO A 137 -3.19 22.68 26.40
C PRO A 137 -3.80 21.83 25.28
N ALA A 138 -3.92 20.53 25.54
CA ALA A 138 -4.34 19.53 24.55
C ALA A 138 -5.68 19.84 23.89
N ARG A 139 -6.68 20.26 24.67
CA ARG A 139 -8.00 20.62 24.16
C ARG A 139 -7.92 21.75 23.14
N ASP A 140 -7.26 22.85 23.48
CA ASP A 140 -7.18 24.01 22.60
C ASP A 140 -6.37 23.70 21.33
N TYR A 141 -5.29 22.93 21.45
CA TYR A 141 -4.49 22.48 20.32
C TYR A 141 -5.27 21.56 19.37
N LEU A 142 -5.91 20.51 19.90
CA LEU A 142 -6.65 19.53 19.10
C LEU A 142 -7.88 20.16 18.42
N LEU A 143 -8.62 21.02 19.12
CA LEU A 143 -9.76 21.74 18.53
C LEU A 143 -9.30 22.73 17.44
N THR A 144 -8.21 23.47 17.68
CA THR A 144 -7.68 24.41 16.66
C THR A 144 -7.23 23.66 15.41
N LYS A 145 -6.53 22.54 15.58
CA LYS A 145 -6.14 21.65 14.48
C LYS A 145 -7.37 21.13 13.73
N ALA A 146 -8.36 20.60 14.45
CA ALA A 146 -9.56 20.02 13.86
C ALA A 146 -10.34 21.06 13.02
N VAL A 147 -10.54 22.27 13.54
CA VAL A 147 -11.22 23.36 12.82
C VAL A 147 -10.49 23.72 11.53
N LEU A 148 -9.16 23.84 11.57
CA LEU A 148 -8.36 24.11 10.36
C LEU A 148 -8.48 22.98 9.33
N ASP A 149 -8.46 21.73 9.78
CA ASP A 149 -8.59 20.57 8.89
C ASP A 149 -10.00 20.46 8.29
N TRP A 150 -11.05 20.84 9.04
CA TRP A 150 -12.43 20.94 8.52
C TRP A 150 -12.57 22.07 7.48
N LEU A 151 -11.99 23.24 7.73
CA LEU A 151 -12.00 24.35 6.77
C LEU A 151 -11.25 23.98 5.48
N ARG A 152 -10.07 23.34 5.61
CA ARG A 152 -9.31 22.82 4.47
C ARG A 152 -10.12 21.78 3.69
N PHE A 153 -10.83 20.90 4.38
CA PHE A 153 -11.70 19.91 3.74
C PHE A 153 -12.85 20.58 2.96
N LEU A 154 -13.58 21.51 3.57
CA LEU A 154 -14.64 22.24 2.88
C LEU A 154 -14.13 22.94 1.62
N LEU A 155 -13.08 23.74 1.73
CA LEU A 155 -12.61 24.58 0.63
C LEU A 155 -11.90 23.77 -0.46
N ILE A 156 -10.95 22.92 -0.09
CA ILE A 156 -10.03 22.28 -1.04
C ILE A 156 -10.63 20.99 -1.58
N PHE A 157 -11.12 20.11 -0.71
CA PHE A 157 -11.79 18.89 -1.17
C PHE A 157 -13.13 19.23 -1.83
N GLY A 158 -13.90 20.17 -1.28
CA GLY A 158 -15.14 20.63 -1.91
C GLY A 158 -14.91 21.27 -3.27
N GLY A 159 -13.90 22.13 -3.41
CA GLY A 159 -13.54 22.73 -4.70
C GLY A 159 -13.17 21.69 -5.77
N TRP A 160 -12.34 20.70 -5.44
CA TRP A 160 -12.04 19.62 -6.38
C TRP A 160 -13.22 18.69 -6.66
N LEU A 161 -14.12 18.50 -5.69
CA LEU A 161 -15.33 17.72 -5.90
C LEU A 161 -16.27 18.41 -6.88
N MET A 162 -16.37 19.74 -6.87
CA MET A 162 -17.12 20.49 -7.89
C MET A 162 -16.59 20.21 -9.29
N VAL A 163 -15.26 20.24 -9.46
CA VAL A 163 -14.61 19.90 -10.74
C VAL A 163 -14.95 18.47 -11.16
N ALA A 164 -14.84 17.51 -10.22
CA ALA A 164 -15.15 16.11 -10.50
C ALA A 164 -16.63 15.88 -10.87
N PHE A 165 -17.57 16.58 -10.22
CA PHE A 165 -19.00 16.54 -10.56
C PHE A 165 -19.26 17.13 -11.95
N GLY A 166 -18.60 18.24 -12.29
CA GLY A 166 -18.66 18.82 -13.64
C GLY A 166 -18.18 17.84 -14.72
N LEU A 167 -17.04 17.18 -14.49
CA LEU A 167 -16.51 16.13 -15.39
C LEU A 167 -17.41 14.88 -15.46
N ALA A 168 -18.17 14.60 -14.41
CA ALA A 168 -19.15 13.51 -14.38
C ALA A 168 -20.51 13.88 -15.00
N GLY A 169 -20.66 15.09 -15.57
CA GLY A 169 -21.91 15.57 -16.16
C GLY A 169 -22.99 15.92 -15.14
N ARG A 170 -22.62 16.18 -13.88
CA ARG A 170 -23.54 16.56 -12.80
C ARG A 170 -23.45 18.04 -12.46
N ALA A 171 -24.53 18.57 -11.88
CA ALA A 171 -24.56 19.94 -11.40
C ALA A 171 -23.49 20.15 -10.31
N ALA A 172 -22.56 21.09 -10.53
CA ALA A 172 -21.46 21.36 -9.59
C ALA A 172 -21.95 21.74 -8.17
N GLY A 173 -23.15 22.33 -8.05
CA GLY A 173 -23.76 22.63 -6.75
C GLY A 173 -24.05 21.39 -5.89
N GLN A 174 -24.29 20.23 -6.50
CA GLN A 174 -24.49 18.96 -5.79
C GLN A 174 -23.22 18.44 -5.09
N ALA A 175 -22.04 18.97 -5.45
CA ALA A 175 -20.82 18.64 -4.74
C ALA A 175 -20.84 19.23 -3.31
N TRP A 176 -21.37 20.44 -3.14
CA TRP A 176 -21.43 21.09 -1.83
C TRP A 176 -22.39 20.41 -0.88
N SER A 177 -23.56 19.97 -1.36
CA SER A 177 -24.49 19.20 -0.54
C SER A 177 -23.83 17.93 0.01
N PHE A 178 -23.07 17.23 -0.83
CA PHE A 178 -22.33 16.03 -0.42
C PHE A 178 -21.19 16.32 0.56
N VAL A 179 -20.38 17.37 0.32
CA VAL A 179 -19.25 17.76 1.18
C VAL A 179 -19.71 18.16 2.56
N VAL A 180 -20.79 18.94 2.64
CA VAL A 180 -21.40 19.38 3.90
C VAL A 180 -21.96 18.18 4.67
N LEU A 181 -22.62 17.25 3.97
CA LEU A 181 -23.09 16.01 4.59
C LEU A 181 -21.91 15.19 5.16
N ILE A 182 -20.82 15.01 4.40
CA ILE A 182 -19.62 14.31 4.89
C ILE A 182 -19.09 14.96 6.16
N LEU A 183 -18.96 16.29 6.17
CA LEU A 183 -18.43 16.98 7.34
C LEU A 183 -19.35 16.83 8.56
N GLY A 184 -20.68 16.91 8.36
CA GLY A 184 -21.66 16.66 9.42
C GLY A 184 -21.50 15.27 10.03
N VAL A 185 -21.43 14.22 9.19
CA VAL A 185 -21.23 12.84 9.63
C VAL A 185 -19.88 12.68 10.36
N ARG A 186 -18.80 13.29 9.86
CA ARG A 186 -17.49 13.26 10.52
C ARG A 186 -17.52 13.85 11.93
N LEU A 187 -18.22 14.97 12.11
CA LEU A 187 -18.39 15.60 13.41
C LEU A 187 -19.22 14.75 14.36
N THR A 188 -20.30 14.14 13.87
CA THR A 188 -21.09 13.18 14.64
C THR A 188 -20.23 12.00 15.10
N LEU A 189 -19.50 11.37 14.18
CA LEU A 189 -18.63 10.25 14.51
C LEU A 189 -17.52 10.66 15.48
N ALA A 190 -16.88 11.80 15.28
CA ALA A 190 -15.88 12.36 16.19
C ALA A 190 -16.43 12.54 17.62
N TYR A 191 -17.64 13.08 17.74
CA TYR A 191 -18.29 13.25 19.02
C TYR A 191 -18.62 11.91 19.68
N LEU A 192 -19.26 10.99 18.94
CA LEU A 192 -19.61 9.65 19.42
C LEU A 192 -18.37 8.88 19.86
N TYR A 193 -17.30 8.97 19.07
CA TYR A 193 -16.03 8.34 19.33
C TYR A 193 -15.43 8.79 20.67
N LEU A 194 -15.44 10.09 20.97
CA LEU A 194 -14.99 10.62 22.26
C LEU A 194 -15.83 10.11 23.44
N HIS A 195 -17.13 9.89 23.24
CA HIS A 195 -18.06 9.45 24.29
C HIS A 195 -18.08 7.93 24.50
N LEU A 196 -17.86 7.16 23.44
CA LEU A 196 -17.71 5.71 23.51
C LEU A 196 -16.36 5.31 24.13
N TYR A 197 -15.42 6.25 24.18
CA TYR A 197 -14.11 6.02 24.74
C TYR A 197 -14.16 5.89 26.27
N ARG A 198 -14.05 4.65 26.77
CA ARG A 198 -14.00 4.37 28.21
C ARG A 198 -12.53 4.35 28.69
N PRO A 199 -12.12 5.28 29.57
CA PRO A 199 -10.72 5.41 30.01
C PRO A 199 -10.20 4.23 30.84
N GLU A 200 -11.08 3.38 31.35
CA GLU A 200 -10.77 2.32 32.32
C GLU A 200 -10.24 1.02 31.69
N GLN A 201 -10.34 0.87 30.36
CA GLN A 201 -9.82 -0.32 29.68
C GLN A 201 -8.38 -0.07 29.21
N GLU A 202 -7.44 -0.92 29.61
CA GLU A 202 -6.00 -0.79 29.31
C GLU A 202 -5.64 -0.86 27.81
N LYS A 203 -6.56 -1.30 26.95
CA LYS A 203 -6.34 -1.45 25.50
C LYS A 203 -7.38 -0.72 24.66
N PRO A 204 -7.47 0.61 24.77
CA PRO A 204 -8.47 1.37 24.05
C PRO A 204 -8.30 1.32 22.53
N SER A 205 -7.12 0.95 22.02
CA SER A 205 -6.83 0.82 20.58
C SER A 205 -7.48 -0.38 19.91
N GLN A 206 -7.83 -1.44 20.65
CA GLN A 206 -8.39 -2.65 20.04
C GLN A 206 -9.86 -2.46 19.68
N TYR A 207 -10.72 -2.11 20.64
CA TYR A 207 -12.15 -1.90 20.38
C TYR A 207 -12.38 -0.88 19.25
N LEU A 208 -11.54 0.13 19.21
CA LEU A 208 -11.51 1.18 18.21
C LEU A 208 -11.13 0.69 16.81
N ALA A 209 -10.11 -0.17 16.72
CA ALA A 209 -9.76 -0.84 15.49
C ALA A 209 -10.87 -1.79 15.02
N TRP A 210 -11.59 -2.45 15.96
CA TRP A 210 -12.74 -3.29 15.66
C TRP A 210 -13.94 -2.47 15.16
N THR A 211 -14.27 -1.33 15.77
CA THR A 211 -15.38 -0.47 15.31
C THR A 211 -15.07 0.16 13.96
N MET A 212 -13.83 0.60 13.73
CA MET A 212 -13.38 1.04 12.42
C MET A 212 -13.44 -0.10 11.40
N GLY A 213 -12.90 -1.27 11.73
CA GLY A 213 -12.89 -2.46 10.85
C GLY A 213 -14.30 -2.90 10.48
N PHE A 214 -15.18 -3.08 11.45
CA PHE A 214 -16.57 -3.47 11.23
C PHE A 214 -17.34 -2.40 10.44
N GLY A 215 -17.13 -1.12 10.75
CA GLY A 215 -17.70 0.00 10.00
C GLY A 215 -17.26 0.03 8.53
N THR A 216 -15.99 -0.30 8.24
CA THR A 216 -15.52 -0.41 6.84
C THR A 216 -16.18 -1.56 6.09
N VAL A 217 -16.32 -2.73 6.73
CA VAL A 217 -17.01 -3.90 6.12
C VAL A 217 -18.47 -3.58 5.83
N ILE A 218 -19.17 -2.94 6.78
CA ILE A 218 -20.55 -2.49 6.58
C ILE A 218 -20.64 -1.49 5.43
N SER A 219 -19.72 -0.52 5.36
CA SER A 219 -19.74 0.49 4.29
C SER A 219 -19.56 -0.14 2.90
N VAL A 220 -18.68 -1.13 2.77
CA VAL A 220 -18.49 -1.85 1.49
C VAL A 220 -19.70 -2.71 1.17
N PHE A 221 -20.27 -3.40 2.17
CA PHE A 221 -21.46 -4.24 2.00
C PHE A 221 -22.68 -3.40 1.55
N ILE A 222 -22.92 -2.25 2.17
CA ILE A 222 -23.97 -1.31 1.75
C ILE A 222 -23.72 -0.83 0.31
N GLY A 223 -22.46 -0.50 -0.03
CA GLY A 223 -22.10 -0.12 -1.39
C GLY A 223 -22.40 -1.21 -2.42
N PHE A 224 -22.05 -2.46 -2.10
CA PHE A 224 -22.37 -3.61 -2.93
C PHE A 224 -23.88 -3.80 -3.09
N LEU A 225 -24.66 -3.66 -2.02
CA LEU A 225 -26.11 -3.78 -2.04
C LEU A 225 -26.76 -2.69 -2.90
N ILE A 226 -26.29 -1.43 -2.80
CA ILE A 226 -26.76 -0.32 -3.66
C ILE A 226 -26.42 -0.57 -5.12
N TYR A 227 -25.22 -1.09 -5.41
CA TYR A 227 -24.80 -1.44 -6.76
C TYR A 227 -25.66 -2.55 -7.35
N TRP A 228 -25.86 -3.63 -6.59
CA TRP A 228 -26.63 -4.80 -7.01
C TRP A 228 -28.12 -4.47 -7.24
N LEU A 229 -28.71 -3.66 -6.36
CA LEU A 229 -30.10 -3.20 -6.49
C LEU A 229 -30.29 -2.09 -7.54
N GLY A 230 -29.21 -1.47 -8.05
CA GLY A 230 -29.30 -0.32 -8.94
C GLY A 230 -30.00 0.90 -8.32
N TRP A 231 -29.87 1.11 -7.00
CA TRP A 231 -30.70 2.07 -6.25
C TRP A 231 -30.28 3.54 -6.45
N ARG A 232 -30.67 4.12 -7.60
CA ARG A 232 -30.36 5.51 -7.99
C ARG A 232 -30.96 6.56 -7.05
N GLY A 233 -32.12 6.26 -6.45
CA GLY A 233 -32.81 7.17 -5.52
C GLY A 233 -31.97 7.53 -4.29
N LEU A 234 -31.23 6.58 -3.72
CA LEU A 234 -30.36 6.83 -2.57
C LEU A 234 -29.17 7.73 -2.96
N LEU A 235 -28.55 7.46 -4.11
CA LEU A 235 -27.43 8.27 -4.65
C LEU A 235 -27.87 9.71 -4.95
N ALA A 236 -29.07 9.89 -5.52
CA ALA A 236 -29.68 11.20 -5.71
C ALA A 236 -30.01 11.89 -4.38
N GLY A 237 -30.54 11.14 -3.40
CA GLY A 237 -30.86 11.65 -2.07
C GLY A 237 -29.63 12.22 -1.34
N VAL A 238 -28.50 11.53 -1.42
CA VAL A 238 -27.23 11.91 -0.77
C VAL A 238 -26.59 13.17 -1.39
N THR A 239 -26.99 13.56 -2.59
CA THR A 239 -26.54 14.79 -3.28
C THR A 239 -27.61 15.89 -3.33
N SER A 240 -28.77 15.66 -2.72
CA SER A 240 -29.90 16.59 -2.71
C SER A 240 -29.74 17.77 -1.75
N TYR A 241 -30.59 18.79 -1.87
CA TYR A 241 -30.66 19.88 -0.90
C TYR A 241 -31.05 19.42 0.50
N TRP A 242 -31.82 18.32 0.62
CA TRP A 242 -32.15 17.71 1.92
C TRP A 242 -30.91 17.14 2.61
N ALA A 243 -30.00 16.51 1.84
CA ALA A 243 -28.72 16.05 2.37
C ALA A 243 -27.85 17.21 2.86
N MET A 244 -27.87 18.35 2.16
CA MET A 244 -27.19 19.57 2.62
C MET A 244 -27.77 20.07 3.94
N GLY A 245 -29.10 20.15 4.05
CA GLY A 245 -29.79 20.55 5.28
C GLY A 245 -29.45 19.65 6.47
N LEU A 246 -29.48 18.33 6.26
CA LEU A 246 -29.06 17.35 7.27
C LEU A 246 -27.59 17.54 7.66
N GLY A 247 -26.70 17.72 6.68
CA GLY A 247 -25.28 17.96 6.91
C GLY A 247 -25.02 19.21 7.76
N LEU A 248 -25.71 20.32 7.47
CA LEU A 248 -25.62 21.56 8.26
C LEU A 248 -26.14 21.37 9.68
N ALA A 249 -27.27 20.67 9.86
CA ALA A 249 -27.82 20.37 11.17
C ALA A 249 -26.84 19.53 12.00
N LEU A 250 -26.29 18.46 11.43
CA LEU A 250 -25.28 17.64 12.11
C LEU A 250 -24.01 18.44 12.43
N MET A 251 -23.53 19.25 11.48
CA MET A 251 -22.34 20.08 11.66
C MET A 251 -22.48 21.09 12.79
N THR A 252 -23.64 21.75 12.88
CA THR A 252 -23.93 22.72 13.94
C THR A 252 -24.09 22.05 15.30
N ILE A 253 -24.93 21.02 15.39
CA ILE A 253 -25.20 20.30 16.65
C ILE A 253 -23.92 19.68 17.20
N PHE A 254 -23.27 18.81 16.42
CA PHE A 254 -22.09 18.07 16.92
C PHE A 254 -20.85 18.94 16.97
N GLY A 255 -20.72 19.96 16.13
CA GLY A 255 -19.67 20.97 16.25
C GLY A 255 -19.75 21.72 17.58
N LEU A 256 -20.94 22.17 17.98
CA LEU A 256 -21.14 22.84 19.28
C LEU A 256 -20.90 21.90 20.46
N LEU A 257 -21.37 20.64 20.38
CA LEU A 257 -21.15 19.65 21.43
C LEU A 257 -19.65 19.31 21.60
N LEU A 258 -18.91 19.17 20.49
CA LEU A 258 -17.46 18.98 20.50
C LEU A 258 -16.73 20.14 21.18
N LEU A 259 -17.12 21.39 20.87
CA LEU A 259 -16.53 22.57 21.49
C LEU A 259 -16.81 22.65 23.01
N ARG A 260 -17.95 22.12 23.47
CA ARG A 260 -18.31 22.05 24.90
C ARG A 260 -17.66 20.90 25.66
N THR A 261 -17.08 19.92 24.97
CA THR A 261 -16.51 18.73 25.61
C THR A 261 -15.24 19.08 26.38
N THR A 262 -15.26 18.86 27.71
CA THR A 262 -14.11 19.10 28.61
C THR A 262 -13.23 17.86 28.78
N GLY A 263 -13.78 16.66 28.56
CA GLY A 263 -13.06 15.38 28.67
C GLY A 263 -11.93 15.18 27.66
N LEU A 264 -11.85 16.00 26.60
CA LEU A 264 -10.79 15.92 25.59
C LEU A 264 -9.39 16.16 26.19
N GLN A 265 -9.30 17.06 27.18
CA GLN A 265 -8.02 17.39 27.83
C GLN A 265 -7.47 16.19 28.63
N SER A 266 -8.32 15.55 29.44
CA SER A 266 -7.91 14.41 30.28
C SER A 266 -7.62 13.18 29.44
N LEU A 267 -8.43 12.90 28.41
CA LEU A 267 -8.19 11.83 27.45
C LEU A 267 -6.86 12.02 26.72
N ALA A 268 -6.61 13.19 26.14
CA ALA A 268 -5.37 13.45 25.42
C ALA A 268 -4.14 13.30 26.33
N ASN A 269 -4.20 13.79 27.57
CA ASN A 269 -3.09 13.70 28.51
C ASN A 269 -2.79 12.27 28.97
N ARG A 270 -3.82 11.42 29.08
CA ARG A 270 -3.69 10.01 29.49
C ARG A 270 -3.20 9.12 28.34
N LEU A 271 -3.64 9.39 27.12
CA LEU A 271 -3.44 8.50 25.97
C LEU A 271 -2.21 8.85 25.13
N LEU A 272 -1.89 10.14 25.01
CA LEU A 272 -0.65 10.56 24.38
C LEU A 272 0.46 10.39 25.40
N THR A 273 1.23 9.31 25.32
CA THR A 273 2.36 9.04 26.21
C THR A 273 3.69 9.35 25.51
N LEU A 274 4.76 9.65 26.25
CA LEU A 274 6.10 9.78 25.64
C LEU A 274 6.57 8.46 25.01
N SER A 275 6.09 7.31 25.51
CA SER A 275 6.31 6.02 24.86
C SER A 275 5.66 5.95 23.47
N SER A 276 4.57 6.68 23.20
CA SER A 276 4.04 6.82 21.84
C SER A 276 5.06 7.48 20.90
N LEU A 277 5.83 8.49 21.34
CA LEU A 277 6.93 9.06 20.54
C LEU A 277 8.04 8.05 20.29
N LYS A 278 8.44 7.28 21.31
CA LYS A 278 9.44 6.21 21.12
C LYS A 278 8.94 5.15 20.12
N ASN A 279 7.67 4.75 20.21
CA ASN A 279 7.02 3.82 19.29
C ASN A 279 6.86 4.37 17.86
N ILE A 280 6.77 5.69 17.68
CA ILE A 280 6.71 6.36 16.36
C ILE A 280 8.13 6.52 15.76
N LEU A 281 9.12 6.79 16.62
CA LEU A 281 10.52 6.99 16.21
C LEU A 281 11.25 5.67 15.94
N GLU A 282 10.87 4.59 16.63
CA GLU A 282 11.36 3.23 16.38
C GLU A 282 10.39 2.50 15.44
N THR A 283 10.82 2.24 14.21
CA THR A 283 10.01 1.48 13.24
C THR A 283 9.78 0.06 13.77
N ARG A 284 8.53 -0.25 14.15
CA ARG A 284 8.19 -1.56 14.71
C ARG A 284 8.32 -2.66 13.67
N PRO A 285 8.78 -3.86 14.06
CA PRO A 285 8.77 -5.04 13.18
C PRO A 285 7.34 -5.42 12.72
N GLU A 286 6.29 -5.07 13.48
CA GLU A 286 4.88 -5.18 13.09
C GLU A 286 4.56 -4.40 11.82
N THR A 287 4.99 -3.13 11.74
CA THR A 287 4.66 -2.22 10.61
C THR A 287 5.32 -2.63 9.30
N VAL A 288 6.44 -3.35 9.38
CA VAL A 288 7.17 -3.91 8.23
C VAL A 288 6.74 -5.36 7.96
N GLY A 289 5.89 -5.92 8.83
CA GLY A 289 5.38 -7.29 8.72
C GLY A 289 6.45 -8.36 8.93
N VAL A 290 7.55 -8.04 9.61
CA VAL A 290 8.68 -8.96 9.86
C VAL A 290 8.59 -9.59 11.27
N GLU A 291 7.70 -9.10 12.12
CA GLU A 291 7.44 -9.72 13.42
C GLU A 291 6.86 -11.13 13.30
N VAL A 292 7.32 -12.01 14.17
CA VAL A 292 6.88 -13.41 14.27
C VAL A 292 6.25 -13.60 15.64
N LYS A 293 5.01 -14.08 15.65
CA LYS A 293 4.31 -14.43 16.89
C LYS A 293 4.98 -15.65 17.51
N GLU A 294 4.99 -15.75 18.85
CA GLU A 294 5.66 -16.87 19.53
C GLU A 294 5.17 -18.25 19.07
N LYS A 295 3.88 -18.38 18.75
CA LYS A 295 3.25 -19.60 18.22
C LYS A 295 3.71 -20.01 16.83
N ASP A 296 4.34 -19.09 16.08
CA ASP A 296 4.82 -19.34 14.73
C ASP A 296 6.29 -19.85 14.74
N TYR A 297 6.98 -19.88 15.89
CA TYR A 297 8.28 -20.54 16.04
C TYR A 297 8.11 -22.05 16.10
N GLN A 298 8.81 -22.79 15.23
CA GLN A 298 8.76 -24.25 15.21
C GLN A 298 9.99 -24.84 15.90
N ILE A 299 10.11 -24.64 17.21
CA ILE A 299 11.29 -25.05 17.99
C ILE A 299 11.42 -26.58 18.03
N ASP A 300 10.31 -27.30 18.22
CA ASP A 300 10.31 -28.76 18.30
C ASP A 300 10.74 -29.43 16.98
N GLN A 301 10.38 -28.83 15.84
CA GLN A 301 10.79 -29.29 14.51
C GLN A 301 12.28 -29.06 14.27
N VAL A 302 12.84 -27.97 14.78
CA VAL A 302 14.29 -27.72 14.75
C VAL A 302 15.01 -28.79 15.57
N VAL A 303 14.55 -29.09 16.80
CA VAL A 303 15.18 -30.11 17.65
C VAL A 303 15.15 -31.50 16.99
N ALA A 304 14.04 -31.87 16.35
CA ALA A 304 13.91 -33.15 15.64
C ALA A 304 14.72 -33.22 14.32
N ALA A 305 14.85 -32.11 13.58
CA ALA A 305 15.66 -32.04 12.36
C ALA A 305 17.16 -31.99 12.66
N THR A 306 17.55 -31.46 13.82
CA THR A 306 18.95 -31.40 14.28
C THR A 306 19.47 -32.76 14.75
N SER A 307 18.57 -33.66 15.17
CA SER A 307 18.95 -34.99 15.68
C SER A 307 19.12 -36.06 14.60
N THR A 308 18.69 -35.83 13.35
CA THR A 308 18.54 -36.91 12.35
C THR A 308 19.41 -36.83 11.07
N ASP A 309 20.14 -35.76 10.77
CA ASP A 309 21.10 -35.78 9.65
C ASP A 309 22.23 -34.73 9.78
N ARG A 310 23.47 -35.17 10.04
CA ARG A 310 24.67 -34.32 10.26
C ARG A 310 25.46 -34.02 8.97
N LYS A 311 24.81 -33.84 7.82
CA LYS A 311 25.52 -33.61 6.54
C LYS A 311 25.81 -32.14 6.23
N ASP A 312 25.07 -31.21 6.84
CA ASP A 312 25.22 -29.77 6.57
C ASP A 312 26.13 -29.11 7.62
N TYR A 313 27.11 -28.31 7.17
CA TYR A 313 28.01 -27.55 8.06
C TYR A 313 28.02 -26.06 7.71
N GLY A 314 28.40 -25.23 8.70
CA GLY A 314 28.63 -23.79 8.53
C GLY A 314 27.38 -23.02 8.06
N MET A 315 27.52 -22.25 6.98
CA MET A 315 26.47 -21.35 6.48
C MET A 315 25.24 -22.07 5.93
N VAL A 316 25.42 -23.30 5.42
CA VAL A 316 24.32 -24.14 4.94
C VAL A 316 23.41 -24.52 6.10
N TYR A 317 24.02 -25.06 7.16
CA TYR A 317 23.34 -25.45 8.39
C TYR A 317 22.63 -24.27 9.06
N LEU A 318 23.30 -23.12 9.16
CA LEU A 318 22.72 -21.91 9.74
C LEU A 318 21.46 -21.44 9.01
N ASN A 319 21.50 -21.37 7.67
CA ASN A 319 20.32 -20.98 6.90
C ASN A 319 19.22 -22.05 7.03
N ARG A 320 19.57 -23.35 7.06
CA ARG A 320 18.60 -24.43 7.24
C ARG A 320 17.84 -24.32 8.55
N ILE A 321 18.53 -24.18 9.70
CA ILE A 321 17.89 -23.97 11.01
C ILE A 321 17.00 -22.75 10.97
N PHE A 322 17.48 -21.66 10.37
CA PHE A 322 16.70 -20.44 10.23
C PHE A 322 15.39 -20.70 9.48
N TYR A 323 15.42 -21.42 8.36
CA TYR A 323 14.20 -21.77 7.63
C TYR A 323 13.29 -22.68 8.43
N GLU A 324 13.81 -23.74 9.05
CA GLU A 324 13.01 -24.68 9.83
C GLU A 324 12.31 -23.97 10.99
N ARG A 325 13.03 -23.09 11.71
CA ARG A 325 12.48 -22.29 12.80
C ARG A 325 11.30 -21.41 12.36
N PHE A 326 11.40 -20.81 11.18
CA PHE A 326 10.45 -19.81 10.67
C PHE A 326 9.54 -20.34 9.54
N ALA A 327 9.57 -21.63 9.23
CA ALA A 327 8.83 -22.20 8.10
C ALA A 327 7.33 -22.00 8.26
N GLY A 328 6.80 -22.12 9.49
CA GLY A 328 5.40 -21.82 9.81
C GLY A 328 4.98 -20.41 9.39
N HIS A 329 5.80 -19.39 9.67
CA HIS A 329 5.52 -18.01 9.29
C HIS A 329 5.48 -17.82 7.76
N PHE A 330 6.49 -18.33 7.06
CA PHE A 330 6.54 -18.25 5.59
C PHE A 330 5.37 -19.00 4.93
N LYS A 331 5.09 -20.24 5.38
CA LYS A 331 3.98 -21.06 4.87
C LYS A 331 2.62 -20.41 5.12
N LYS A 332 2.40 -19.81 6.28
CA LYS A 332 1.13 -19.14 6.62
C LYS A 332 0.86 -17.96 5.70
N LYS A 333 1.84 -17.06 5.53
CA LYS A 333 1.70 -15.94 4.59
C LYS A 333 1.52 -16.42 3.16
N MET A 334 2.25 -17.45 2.76
CA MET A 334 2.13 -18.00 1.42
C MET A 334 0.77 -18.66 1.15
N ARG A 335 0.22 -19.41 2.13
CA ARG A 335 -1.13 -20.00 2.03
C ARG A 335 -2.23 -18.95 1.84
N LEU A 336 -2.12 -17.79 2.50
CA LEU A 336 -3.07 -16.70 2.29
C LEU A 336 -3.02 -16.21 0.83
N ARG A 337 -1.82 -16.02 0.28
CA ARG A 337 -1.63 -15.62 -1.12
C ARG A 337 -2.19 -16.68 -2.08
N GLN A 338 -1.89 -17.96 -1.83
CA GLN A 338 -2.41 -19.10 -2.59
C GLN A 338 -3.95 -19.08 -2.61
N GLY A 339 -4.60 -18.89 -1.46
CA GLY A 339 -6.06 -18.84 -1.38
C GLY A 339 -6.66 -17.71 -2.22
N ILE A 340 -6.07 -16.51 -2.16
CA ILE A 340 -6.52 -15.35 -2.97
C ILE A 340 -6.37 -15.65 -4.46
N ILE A 341 -5.22 -16.16 -4.89
CA ILE A 341 -4.96 -16.43 -6.31
C ILE A 341 -5.83 -17.57 -6.81
N LEU A 342 -6.03 -18.62 -6.01
CA LEU A 342 -6.94 -19.71 -6.34
C LEU A 342 -8.35 -19.18 -6.57
N LEU A 343 -8.87 -18.31 -5.69
CA LEU A 343 -10.17 -17.69 -5.88
C LEU A 343 -10.25 -16.84 -7.15
N VAL A 344 -9.22 -16.04 -7.46
CA VAL A 344 -9.16 -15.23 -8.68
C VAL A 344 -9.13 -16.13 -9.93
N VAL A 345 -8.28 -17.15 -9.94
CA VAL A 345 -8.14 -18.11 -11.04
C VAL A 345 -9.45 -18.87 -11.28
N LEU A 346 -10.09 -19.36 -10.21
CA LEU A 346 -11.39 -20.02 -10.30
C LEU A 346 -12.47 -19.07 -10.81
N GLY A 347 -12.51 -17.84 -10.31
CA GLY A 347 -13.43 -16.80 -10.78
C GLY A 347 -13.27 -16.52 -12.28
N LEU A 348 -12.03 -16.35 -12.76
CA LEU A 348 -11.75 -16.16 -14.18
C LEU A 348 -12.12 -17.38 -15.04
N ASN A 349 -11.85 -18.60 -14.56
CA ASN A 349 -12.25 -19.83 -15.25
C ASN A 349 -13.77 -20.01 -15.31
N LEU A 350 -14.51 -19.60 -14.27
CA LEU A 350 -15.97 -19.61 -14.27
C LEU A 350 -16.54 -18.55 -15.22
N LEU A 351 -15.99 -17.34 -15.19
CA LEU A 351 -16.41 -16.25 -16.10
C LEU A 351 -16.20 -16.64 -17.57
N THR A 352 -15.06 -17.24 -17.90
CA THR A 352 -14.78 -17.73 -19.26
C THR A 352 -15.72 -18.88 -19.64
N TYR A 353 -15.99 -19.82 -18.73
CA TYR A 353 -16.88 -20.94 -18.99
C TYR A 353 -18.33 -20.48 -19.26
N PHE A 354 -18.89 -19.62 -18.41
CA PHE A 354 -20.25 -19.11 -18.60
C PHE A 354 -20.35 -18.15 -19.79
N GLY A 355 -19.35 -17.31 -20.02
CA GLY A 355 -19.29 -16.43 -21.19
C GLY A 355 -19.30 -17.22 -22.51
N SER A 356 -18.56 -18.33 -22.58
CA SER A 356 -18.53 -19.19 -23.77
C SER A 356 -19.87 -19.88 -24.08
N LYS A 357 -20.70 -20.16 -23.06
CA LYS A 357 -21.99 -20.83 -23.22
C LYS A 357 -23.13 -19.91 -23.63
N GLN A 358 -23.01 -18.61 -23.38
CA GLN A 358 -24.12 -17.67 -23.53
C GLN A 358 -24.21 -17.04 -24.93
N GLY A 359 -23.40 -17.51 -25.88
CA GLY A 359 -23.36 -16.97 -27.25
C GLY A 359 -22.76 -15.58 -27.36
N SER A 360 -22.30 -15.00 -26.24
CA SER A 360 -21.36 -13.89 -26.25
C SER A 360 -20.17 -14.32 -27.09
N GLU A 361 -19.72 -13.45 -28.01
CA GLU A 361 -18.41 -13.60 -28.63
C GLU A 361 -17.45 -13.99 -27.49
N PRO A 362 -16.82 -15.18 -27.53
CA PRO A 362 -15.74 -15.45 -26.60
C PRO A 362 -14.83 -14.23 -26.67
N PHE A 363 -14.29 -13.77 -25.53
CA PHE A 363 -13.26 -12.73 -25.48
C PHE A 363 -12.48 -12.81 -26.80
N PRO A 364 -12.34 -11.73 -27.60
CA PRO A 364 -11.75 -11.80 -28.93
C PRO A 364 -10.28 -12.18 -28.81
N VAL A 365 -10.05 -13.45 -28.51
CA VAL A 365 -8.81 -14.17 -28.52
C VAL A 365 -8.75 -14.59 -29.97
N SER A 366 -8.31 -13.64 -30.79
CA SER A 366 -7.71 -13.94 -32.07
C SER A 366 -6.69 -15.07 -31.90
N SER A 367 -6.23 -15.66 -32.99
CA SER A 367 -5.20 -16.72 -33.04
C SER A 367 -3.90 -16.45 -32.26
N ASP A 368 -3.77 -15.30 -31.60
CA ASP A 368 -2.64 -14.83 -30.83
C ASP A 368 -2.89 -14.87 -29.30
N PHE A 369 -3.47 -15.93 -28.74
CA PHE A 369 -3.60 -16.12 -27.27
C PHE A 369 -2.29 -15.79 -26.51
N PHE A 370 -1.14 -16.11 -27.11
CA PHE A 370 0.19 -15.82 -26.58
C PHE A 370 0.58 -14.33 -26.52
N SER A 371 0.06 -13.49 -27.43
CA SER A 371 0.38 -12.06 -27.47
C SER A 371 -0.18 -11.31 -26.26
N HIS A 372 -1.30 -11.80 -25.71
CA HIS A 372 -1.96 -11.22 -24.53
C HIS A 372 -1.50 -11.82 -23.20
N ILE A 373 -1.06 -13.08 -23.18
CA ILE A 373 -0.67 -13.76 -21.93
C ILE A 373 0.68 -13.29 -21.43
N LEU A 374 1.71 -13.25 -22.27
CA LEU A 374 3.04 -12.83 -21.80
C LEU A 374 3.00 -11.50 -21.05
N PRO A 375 2.32 -10.47 -21.57
CA PRO A 375 2.23 -9.19 -20.88
C PRO A 375 1.46 -9.22 -19.57
N ALA A 376 0.34 -9.96 -19.56
CA ALA A 376 -0.47 -10.15 -18.36
C ALA A 376 0.32 -10.91 -17.29
N SER A 377 0.92 -12.03 -17.66
CA SER A 377 1.74 -12.87 -16.81
C SER A 377 2.98 -12.18 -16.28
N LEU A 378 3.62 -11.32 -17.06
CA LEU A 378 4.79 -10.57 -16.62
C LEU A 378 4.41 -9.51 -15.57
N SER A 379 3.26 -8.84 -15.73
CA SER A 379 2.72 -7.91 -14.74
C SER A 379 2.24 -8.60 -13.47
N ILE A 380 1.47 -9.67 -13.63
CA ILE A 380 0.96 -10.49 -12.53
C ILE A 380 2.13 -11.15 -11.80
N GLY A 381 3.11 -11.68 -12.53
CA GLY A 381 4.32 -12.31 -12.02
C GLY A 381 5.16 -11.42 -11.12
N TYR A 382 5.29 -10.12 -11.45
CA TYR A 382 5.95 -9.13 -10.58
C TYR A 382 5.30 -9.08 -9.19
N LEU A 383 3.96 -9.11 -9.14
CA LEU A 383 3.20 -9.12 -7.90
C LEU A 383 3.27 -10.48 -7.21
N LEU A 384 3.09 -11.57 -7.95
CA LEU A 384 3.05 -12.94 -7.43
C LEU A 384 4.37 -13.38 -6.80
N TYR A 385 5.48 -13.12 -7.48
CA TYR A 385 6.78 -13.68 -7.12
C TYR A 385 7.70 -12.66 -6.45
N SER A 386 7.15 -11.58 -5.86
CA SER A 386 7.94 -10.60 -5.11
C SER A 386 8.57 -11.22 -3.85
N SER A 387 9.90 -11.22 -3.81
CA SER A 387 10.73 -11.66 -2.68
C SER A 387 11.20 -10.52 -1.75
N GLU A 388 10.62 -9.32 -1.86
CA GLU A 388 11.00 -8.20 -0.98
C GLU A 388 10.73 -8.48 0.50
N HIS A 389 9.54 -8.99 0.84
CA HIS A 389 9.20 -9.34 2.23
C HIS A 389 10.18 -10.39 2.79
N TYR A 390 10.51 -11.38 1.96
CA TYR A 390 11.44 -12.45 2.29
C TYR A 390 12.84 -11.91 2.62
N THR A 391 13.39 -11.02 1.79
CA THR A 391 14.72 -10.43 2.02
C THR A 391 14.75 -9.51 3.24
N LYS A 392 13.70 -8.71 3.48
CA LYS A 392 13.53 -7.93 4.72
C LYS A 392 13.53 -8.83 5.96
N PHE A 393 12.86 -9.96 5.87
CA PHE A 393 12.78 -10.94 6.95
C PHE A 393 14.15 -11.55 7.28
N CYS A 394 14.90 -12.00 6.26
CA CYS A 394 16.28 -12.47 6.43
C CYS A 394 17.17 -11.41 7.06
N PHE A 395 17.06 -10.16 6.60
CA PHE A 395 17.87 -9.09 7.14
C PHE A 395 17.61 -8.88 8.64
N TYR A 396 16.35 -8.85 9.07
CA TYR A 396 15.99 -8.57 10.47
C TYR A 396 16.48 -9.65 11.43
N HIS A 397 16.18 -10.90 11.09
CA HIS A 397 16.27 -12.04 12.00
C HIS A 397 17.58 -12.81 11.87
N LEU A 398 18.34 -12.61 10.78
CA LEU A 398 19.58 -13.32 10.53
C LEU A 398 20.73 -12.35 10.21
N ASP A 399 20.65 -11.62 9.11
CA ASP A 399 21.84 -10.97 8.53
C ASP A 399 22.28 -9.74 9.32
N ARG A 400 21.36 -9.00 9.94
CA ARG A 400 21.69 -7.82 10.76
C ARG A 400 22.68 -8.15 11.89
N LEU A 401 22.58 -9.35 12.46
CA LEU A 401 23.50 -9.81 13.51
C LEU A 401 24.82 -10.30 12.92
N LEU A 402 24.76 -11.01 11.79
CA LEU A 402 25.91 -11.69 11.21
C LEU A 402 26.81 -10.80 10.36
N LEU A 403 26.25 -9.76 9.71
CA LEU A 403 26.99 -8.79 8.90
C LEU A 403 28.03 -7.97 9.68
N LYS A 404 27.97 -8.03 11.02
CA LYS A 404 28.99 -7.45 11.91
C LYS A 404 30.31 -8.25 11.85
N TYR A 405 30.24 -9.54 11.55
CA TYR A 405 31.41 -10.41 11.50
C TYR A 405 32.02 -10.45 10.10
N SER A 406 33.35 -10.38 10.03
CA SER A 406 34.10 -10.35 8.77
C SER A 406 33.94 -11.65 7.97
N PHE A 407 33.92 -12.80 8.65
CA PHE A 407 33.77 -14.11 8.00
C PHE A 407 32.48 -14.15 7.17
N TYR A 408 31.36 -13.65 7.70
CA TYR A 408 30.06 -13.68 7.01
C TYR A 408 30.03 -12.90 5.68
N ARG A 409 30.98 -11.98 5.48
CA ARG A 409 31.10 -11.15 4.27
C ARG A 409 32.05 -11.74 3.22
N GLN A 410 32.68 -12.88 3.50
CA GLN A 410 33.53 -13.55 2.52
C GLN A 410 32.70 -14.07 1.35
N ALA A 411 33.29 -14.05 0.16
CA ALA A 411 32.58 -14.33 -1.08
C ALA A 411 31.93 -15.71 -1.10
N GLU A 412 32.64 -16.72 -0.60
CA GLU A 412 32.14 -18.10 -0.53
C GLU A 412 30.82 -18.19 0.26
N TYR A 413 30.78 -17.60 1.46
CA TYR A 413 29.62 -17.64 2.34
C TYR A 413 28.43 -16.81 1.83
N VAL A 414 28.70 -15.65 1.23
CA VAL A 414 27.68 -14.82 0.59
C VAL A 414 27.03 -15.58 -0.57
N LEU A 415 27.84 -16.26 -1.39
CA LEU A 415 27.35 -17.04 -2.53
C LEU A 415 26.61 -18.31 -2.11
N ALA A 416 27.09 -19.00 -1.07
CA ALA A 416 26.37 -20.12 -0.48
C ALA A 416 24.99 -19.67 0.01
N SER A 417 24.93 -18.55 0.75
CA SER A 417 23.67 -18.00 1.25
C SER A 417 22.73 -17.55 0.13
N LEU A 418 23.25 -16.93 -0.95
CA LEU A 418 22.47 -16.60 -2.14
C LEU A 418 21.81 -17.85 -2.74
N LYS A 419 22.59 -18.91 -2.99
CA LYS A 419 22.09 -20.16 -3.60
C LYS A 419 20.99 -20.79 -2.77
N ILE A 420 21.23 -20.95 -1.47
CA ILE A 420 20.25 -21.53 -0.54
C ILE A 420 18.95 -20.71 -0.53
N ARG A 421 19.08 -19.38 -0.50
CA ARG A 421 17.92 -18.50 -0.47
C ARG A 421 17.13 -18.47 -1.75
N PHE A 422 17.82 -18.55 -2.88
CA PHE A 422 17.17 -18.65 -4.17
C PHE A 422 16.36 -19.96 -4.27
N LEU A 423 16.95 -21.09 -3.87
CA LEU A 423 16.26 -22.39 -3.83
C LEU A 423 15.05 -22.36 -2.89
N ALA A 424 15.16 -21.73 -1.72
CA ALA A 424 14.04 -21.60 -0.80
C ALA A 424 12.91 -20.72 -1.35
N LEU A 425 13.24 -19.63 -2.06
CA LEU A 425 12.27 -18.78 -2.75
C LEU A 425 11.54 -19.55 -3.86
N ILE A 426 12.26 -20.34 -4.66
CA ILE A 426 11.65 -21.21 -5.67
C ILE A 426 10.68 -22.19 -5.00
N LYS A 427 11.08 -22.85 -3.91
CA LYS A 427 10.19 -23.75 -3.16
C LYS A 427 8.94 -23.03 -2.65
N LEU A 428 9.10 -21.80 -2.14
CA LEU A 428 7.99 -21.01 -1.62
C LEU A 428 7.04 -20.53 -2.72
N HIS A 429 7.56 -20.16 -3.89
CA HIS A 429 6.77 -19.69 -5.04
C HIS A 429 6.18 -20.82 -5.90
N SER A 430 6.76 -22.02 -5.85
CA SER A 430 6.32 -23.16 -6.67
C SER A 430 4.82 -23.48 -6.58
N PRO A 431 4.12 -23.43 -5.42
CA PRO A 431 2.70 -23.72 -5.39
C PRO A 431 1.85 -22.60 -6.01
N LEU A 432 2.31 -21.33 -5.93
CA LEU A 432 1.65 -20.21 -6.62
C LEU A 432 1.74 -20.41 -8.13
N PHE A 433 2.93 -20.78 -8.60
CA PHE A 433 3.19 -21.07 -10.01
C PHE A 433 2.28 -22.19 -10.52
N VAL A 434 2.16 -23.30 -9.78
CA VAL A 434 1.28 -24.41 -10.16
C VAL A 434 -0.18 -23.96 -10.26
N ILE A 435 -0.70 -23.24 -9.26
CA ILE A 435 -2.09 -22.74 -9.28
C ILE A 435 -2.33 -21.82 -10.49
N PHE A 436 -1.39 -20.91 -10.75
CA PHE A 436 -1.51 -19.94 -11.83
C PHE A 436 -1.45 -20.60 -13.22
N VAL A 437 -0.49 -21.49 -13.43
CA VAL A 437 -0.33 -22.26 -14.67
C VAL A 437 -1.55 -23.15 -14.95
N LEU A 438 -2.05 -23.88 -13.95
CA LEU A 438 -3.27 -24.68 -14.10
C LEU A 438 -4.48 -23.80 -14.44
N GLY A 439 -4.54 -22.60 -13.85
CA GLY A 439 -5.55 -21.60 -14.18
C GLY A 439 -5.53 -21.15 -15.63
N LEU A 440 -4.35 -20.84 -16.14
CA LEU A 440 -4.14 -20.45 -17.54
C LEU A 440 -4.43 -21.61 -18.49
N PHE A 441 -4.07 -22.85 -18.12
CA PHE A 441 -4.44 -24.02 -18.90
C PHE A 441 -5.95 -24.25 -18.95
N GLY A 442 -6.66 -24.04 -17.86
CA GLY A 442 -8.12 -24.12 -17.84
C GLY A 442 -8.76 -23.12 -18.80
N ILE A 443 -8.25 -21.89 -18.86
CA ILE A 443 -8.70 -20.86 -19.81
C ILE A 443 -8.34 -21.25 -21.25
N TYR A 444 -7.09 -21.69 -21.49
CA TYR A 444 -6.64 -22.11 -22.82
C TYR A 444 -7.47 -23.29 -23.37
N TRP A 445 -7.83 -24.23 -22.49
CA TRP A 445 -8.68 -25.36 -22.82
C TRP A 445 -10.08 -24.93 -23.28
N GLN A 446 -10.69 -23.98 -22.56
CA GLN A 446 -12.03 -23.48 -22.87
C GLN A 446 -12.11 -22.69 -24.18
N ILE A 447 -10.99 -22.09 -24.62
CA ILE A 447 -10.91 -21.36 -25.90
C ILE A 447 -10.83 -22.34 -27.10
N GLY A 448 -10.52 -23.62 -26.87
CA GLY A 448 -10.53 -24.66 -27.92
C GLY A 448 -9.30 -24.68 -28.84
N GLN A 449 -8.31 -23.79 -28.62
CA GLN A 449 -7.08 -23.70 -29.42
C GLN A 449 -5.91 -24.50 -28.83
N VAL A 450 -6.18 -25.63 -28.18
CA VAL A 450 -5.17 -26.35 -27.39
C VAL A 450 -4.14 -27.04 -28.28
N SER A 451 -2.87 -26.66 -28.12
CA SER A 451 -1.73 -27.33 -28.75
C SER A 451 -0.69 -27.71 -27.69
N LEU A 452 -0.02 -28.87 -27.88
CA LEU A 452 1.02 -29.33 -26.95
C LEU A 452 2.19 -28.34 -26.87
N LEU A 453 2.60 -27.79 -28.01
CA LEU A 453 3.62 -26.74 -28.09
C LEU A 453 3.19 -25.47 -27.34
N GLY A 454 1.91 -25.11 -27.42
CA GLY A 454 1.37 -23.97 -26.67
C GLY A 454 1.39 -24.22 -25.16
N ILE A 455 0.96 -25.39 -24.70
CA ILE A 455 1.01 -25.79 -23.29
C ILE A 455 2.45 -25.72 -22.76
N LEU A 456 3.40 -26.29 -23.50
CA LEU A 456 4.82 -26.28 -23.15
C LEU A 456 5.36 -24.85 -23.12
N GLY A 457 5.03 -24.03 -24.12
CA GLY A 457 5.43 -22.63 -24.21
C GLY A 457 4.94 -21.79 -23.03
N LEU A 458 3.67 -21.95 -22.64
CA LEU A 458 3.09 -21.31 -21.46
C LEU A 458 3.83 -21.72 -20.19
N PHE A 459 4.03 -23.02 -19.99
CA PHE A 459 4.73 -23.54 -18.81
C PHE A 459 6.15 -22.96 -18.69
N LEU A 460 6.92 -22.99 -19.78
CA LEU A 460 8.29 -22.49 -19.81
C LEU A 460 8.37 -20.97 -19.60
N LEU A 461 7.43 -20.23 -20.19
CA LEU A 461 7.34 -18.78 -20.00
C LEU A 461 7.05 -18.42 -18.54
N GLU A 462 6.04 -19.06 -17.93
CA GLU A 462 5.70 -18.84 -16.53
C GLU A 462 6.86 -19.24 -15.60
N LEU A 463 7.57 -20.31 -15.94
CA LEU A 463 8.72 -20.77 -15.18
C LEU A 463 9.84 -19.72 -15.22
N LEU A 464 10.12 -19.16 -16.41
CA LEU A 464 11.09 -18.08 -16.58
C LEU A 464 10.70 -16.85 -15.76
N ILE A 465 9.43 -16.43 -15.81
CA ILE A 465 8.90 -15.28 -15.05
C ILE A 465 9.04 -15.52 -13.54
N MET A 466 8.68 -16.72 -13.06
CA MET A 466 8.84 -17.09 -11.65
C MET A 466 10.31 -17.00 -11.22
N LEU A 467 11.23 -17.60 -11.99
CA LEU A 467 12.66 -17.58 -11.68
C LEU A 467 13.22 -16.15 -11.69
N PHE A 468 12.85 -15.36 -12.69
CA PHE A 468 13.27 -13.97 -12.87
C PHE A 468 12.89 -13.11 -11.65
N PHE A 469 11.61 -13.08 -11.27
CA PHE A 469 11.15 -12.24 -10.16
C PHE A 469 11.56 -12.78 -8.79
N SER A 470 11.67 -14.11 -8.63
CA SER A 470 12.24 -14.70 -7.42
C SER A 470 13.67 -14.23 -7.18
N PHE A 471 14.47 -14.14 -8.25
CA PHE A 471 15.87 -13.72 -8.17
C PHE A 471 16.03 -12.21 -8.04
N HIS A 472 15.16 -11.42 -8.65
CA HIS A 472 15.25 -9.96 -8.75
C HIS A 472 15.52 -9.25 -7.41
N HIS A 473 14.62 -9.37 -6.41
CA HIS A 473 14.84 -8.68 -5.13
C HIS A 473 16.00 -9.27 -4.33
N LEU A 474 16.29 -10.57 -4.51
CA LEU A 474 17.41 -11.23 -3.84
C LEU A 474 18.75 -10.65 -4.31
N VAL A 475 18.94 -10.50 -5.61
CA VAL A 475 20.14 -9.86 -6.20
C VAL A 475 20.29 -8.44 -5.69
N MET A 476 19.19 -7.67 -5.75
CA MET A 476 19.17 -6.29 -5.31
C MET A 476 19.53 -6.15 -3.83
N TYR A 477 19.07 -7.08 -3.00
CA TYR A 477 19.42 -7.18 -1.60
C TYR A 477 20.93 -7.37 -1.39
N TYR A 478 21.55 -8.32 -2.08
CA TYR A 478 22.99 -8.58 -1.96
C TYR A 478 23.87 -7.48 -2.56
N LEU A 479 23.45 -6.82 -3.64
CA LEU A 479 24.22 -5.77 -4.30
C LEU A 479 24.12 -4.41 -3.60
N LEU A 480 22.95 -4.08 -3.07
CA LEU A 480 22.66 -2.75 -2.56
C LEU A 480 22.48 -2.68 -1.05
N GLN A 481 22.10 -3.78 -0.37
CA GLN A 481 21.72 -3.81 1.05
C GLN A 481 20.79 -2.62 1.39
N PRO A 482 19.52 -2.65 0.92
CA PRO A 482 18.63 -1.48 0.93
C PRO A 482 18.04 -1.15 2.30
N PHE A 483 18.16 -2.03 3.28
CA PHE A 483 17.46 -1.97 4.56
C PHE A 483 18.32 -1.38 5.68
N THR A 484 17.77 -0.46 6.46
CA THR A 484 18.39 0.05 7.69
C THR A 484 17.97 -0.76 8.92
N VAL A 485 18.59 -0.50 10.08
CA VAL A 485 18.17 -1.08 11.38
C VAL A 485 16.69 -0.78 11.68
N SER A 486 16.20 0.39 11.23
CA SER A 486 14.80 0.80 11.26
C SER A 486 13.95 0.23 10.11
N MET A 487 14.48 -0.69 9.30
CA MET A 487 13.77 -1.33 8.17
C MET A 487 13.23 -0.39 7.08
N GLU A 488 13.65 0.88 7.09
CA GLU A 488 13.32 1.83 6.04
C GLU A 488 14.17 1.55 4.80
N THR A 489 13.54 1.48 3.63
CA THR A 489 14.22 1.35 2.34
C THR A 489 14.80 2.69 1.91
N LYS A 490 16.02 3.01 2.37
CA LYS A 490 16.65 4.33 2.11
C LYS A 490 17.47 4.41 0.83
N SER A 491 17.72 3.30 0.15
CA SER A 491 18.56 3.31 -1.05
C SER A 491 17.76 3.74 -2.30
N LEU A 492 18.01 4.96 -2.78
CA LEU A 492 17.46 5.47 -4.03
C LEU A 492 17.65 4.52 -5.23
N PRO A 493 18.83 3.88 -5.44
CA PRO A 493 19.00 2.95 -6.57
C PRO A 493 18.07 1.73 -6.52
N TYR A 494 17.78 1.22 -5.31
CA TYR A 494 16.83 0.12 -5.12
C TYR A 494 15.42 0.54 -5.52
N GLN A 495 14.99 1.73 -5.08
CA GLN A 495 13.67 2.27 -5.41
C GLN A 495 13.53 2.49 -6.92
N LEU A 496 14.51 3.13 -7.55
CA LEU A 496 14.49 3.39 -9.00
C LEU A 496 14.42 2.11 -9.83
N ILE A 497 15.19 1.08 -9.45
CA ILE A 497 15.18 -0.20 -10.17
C ILE A 497 13.84 -0.92 -9.99
N ASN A 498 13.29 -0.97 -8.77
CA ASN A 498 11.97 -1.58 -8.55
C ASN A 498 10.86 -0.81 -9.30
N THR A 499 10.91 0.53 -9.29
CA THR A 499 9.97 1.36 -10.06
C THR A 499 10.12 1.12 -11.56
N PHE A 500 11.36 0.98 -12.06
CA PHE A 500 11.61 0.64 -13.45
C PHE A 500 10.98 -0.71 -13.81
N PHE A 501 11.22 -1.78 -13.04
CA PHE A 501 10.63 -3.08 -13.34
C PHE A 501 9.12 -3.09 -13.23
N TYR A 502 8.54 -2.37 -12.26
CA TYR A 502 7.10 -2.18 -12.17
C TYR A 502 6.54 -1.50 -13.43
N LEU A 503 7.13 -0.37 -13.84
CA LEU A 503 6.70 0.36 -15.03
C LEU A 503 6.92 -0.45 -16.30
N PHE A 504 8.07 -1.12 -16.43
CA PHE A 504 8.37 -2.00 -17.54
C PHE A 504 7.30 -3.09 -17.68
N SER A 505 7.01 -3.81 -16.59
CA SER A 505 5.99 -4.85 -16.59
C SER A 505 4.62 -4.32 -17.02
N PHE A 506 4.21 -3.20 -16.42
CA PHE A 506 2.93 -2.56 -16.71
C PHE A 506 2.83 -2.05 -18.16
N GLN A 507 3.90 -1.49 -18.70
CA GLN A 507 3.91 -0.99 -20.08
C GLN A 507 3.85 -2.14 -21.08
N VAL A 508 4.56 -3.25 -20.83
CA VAL A 508 4.43 -4.46 -21.65
C VAL A 508 2.97 -4.90 -21.67
N PHE A 509 2.28 -4.93 -20.52
CA PHE A 509 0.84 -5.21 -20.44
C PHE A 509 -0.02 -4.22 -21.24
N ARG A 510 0.23 -2.92 -21.11
CA ARG A 510 -0.54 -1.89 -21.82
C ARG A 510 -0.43 -2.01 -23.34
N PHE A 511 0.74 -2.40 -23.86
CA PHE A 511 0.96 -2.55 -25.29
C PHE A 511 0.68 -3.98 -25.81
N SER A 512 0.10 -4.85 -24.99
CA SER A 512 -0.18 -6.27 -25.31
C SER A 512 -0.92 -6.50 -26.62
N GLN A 513 -1.78 -5.56 -27.05
CA GLN A 513 -2.53 -5.68 -28.30
C GLN A 513 -1.68 -5.50 -29.57
N ASN A 514 -0.44 -5.00 -29.45
CA ASN A 514 0.45 -4.71 -30.59
C ASN A 514 1.87 -5.29 -30.41
N ILE A 515 2.03 -6.35 -29.62
CA ILE A 515 3.37 -6.94 -29.40
C ILE A 515 3.76 -7.79 -30.60
N SER A 516 4.76 -7.32 -31.35
CA SER A 516 5.42 -8.11 -32.38
C SER A 516 6.18 -9.31 -31.78
N LEU A 517 6.36 -10.38 -32.56
CA LEU A 517 7.18 -11.53 -32.17
C LEU A 517 8.62 -11.14 -31.81
N VAL A 518 9.18 -10.11 -32.47
CA VAL A 518 10.51 -9.56 -32.16
C VAL A 518 10.54 -8.97 -30.75
N THR A 519 9.51 -8.21 -30.38
CA THR A 519 9.37 -7.64 -29.03
C THR A 519 9.23 -8.76 -27.99
N PHE A 520 8.42 -9.78 -28.28
CA PHE A 520 8.25 -10.96 -27.41
C PHE A 520 9.60 -11.65 -27.14
N VAL A 521 10.33 -12.00 -28.19
CA VAL A 521 11.66 -12.64 -28.07
C VAL A 521 12.63 -11.73 -27.35
N GLY A 522 12.62 -10.42 -27.64
CA GLY A 522 13.45 -9.43 -26.96
C GLY A 522 13.22 -9.38 -25.45
N VAL A 523 11.97 -9.48 -24.99
CA VAL A 523 11.62 -9.52 -23.56
C VAL A 523 12.11 -10.81 -22.89
N VAL A 524 11.97 -11.96 -23.55
CA VAL A 524 12.49 -13.25 -23.05
C VAL A 524 14.01 -13.22 -22.94
N VAL A 525 14.69 -12.75 -24.00
CA VAL A 525 16.16 -12.61 -24.02
C VAL A 525 16.62 -11.64 -22.94
N PHE A 526 15.91 -10.52 -22.75
CA PHE A 526 16.20 -9.56 -21.68
C PHE A 526 16.10 -10.19 -20.29
N MET A 527 15.07 -10.99 -20.02
CA MET A 527 14.95 -11.69 -18.72
C MET A 527 16.09 -12.69 -18.49
N LEU A 528 16.44 -13.48 -19.50
CA LEU A 528 17.56 -14.42 -19.43
C LEU A 528 18.90 -13.69 -19.21
N ALA A 529 19.15 -12.64 -19.99
CA ALA A 529 20.35 -11.81 -19.88
C ALA A 529 20.43 -11.16 -18.50
N TYR A 530 19.32 -10.62 -17.98
CA TYR A 530 19.28 -10.02 -16.65
C TYR A 530 19.63 -11.04 -15.57
N VAL A 531 19.11 -12.27 -15.60
CA VAL A 531 19.44 -13.31 -14.61
C VAL A 531 20.93 -13.62 -14.65
N LEU A 532 21.51 -13.82 -15.84
CA LEU A 532 22.94 -14.11 -16.02
C LEU A 532 23.83 -12.95 -15.55
N ILE A 533 23.55 -11.73 -16.00
CA ILE A 533 24.31 -10.52 -15.64
C ILE A 533 24.20 -10.27 -14.13
N SER A 534 23.00 -10.39 -13.57
CA SER A 534 22.75 -10.24 -12.14
C SER A 534 23.53 -11.25 -11.31
N PHE A 535 23.57 -12.50 -11.73
CA PHE A 535 24.34 -13.54 -11.06
C PHE A 535 25.84 -13.20 -11.07
N TRP A 536 26.38 -12.82 -12.23
CA TRP A 536 27.78 -12.38 -12.35
C TRP A 536 28.09 -11.15 -11.48
N LEU A 537 27.20 -10.15 -11.46
CA LEU A 537 27.35 -8.96 -10.62
C LEU A 537 27.40 -9.32 -9.14
N VAL A 538 26.56 -10.25 -8.68
CA VAL A 538 26.55 -10.69 -7.28
C VAL A 538 27.86 -11.40 -6.94
N MET A 539 28.34 -12.31 -7.80
CA MET A 539 29.64 -12.97 -7.64
C MET A 539 30.79 -11.96 -7.48
N ARG A 540 30.77 -10.87 -8.24
CA ARG A 540 31.86 -9.89 -8.25
C ARG A 540 31.75 -8.83 -7.14
N TYR A 541 30.55 -8.34 -6.84
CA TYR A 541 30.36 -7.13 -6.04
C TYR A 541 29.71 -7.35 -4.68
N ALA A 542 28.94 -8.43 -4.48
CA ALA A 542 28.31 -8.68 -3.20
C ALA A 542 29.31 -8.78 -2.02
N PRO A 543 30.50 -9.42 -2.16
CA PRO A 543 31.47 -9.48 -1.05
C PRO A 543 31.94 -8.10 -0.57
N LYS A 544 31.96 -7.10 -1.46
CA LYS A 544 32.39 -5.72 -1.14
C LYS A 544 31.23 -4.82 -0.69
N ARG A 545 30.01 -5.08 -1.17
CA ARG A 545 28.84 -4.20 -0.99
C ARG A 545 27.84 -4.69 0.05
N PHE A 546 27.85 -5.98 0.38
CA PHE A 546 26.96 -6.58 1.38
C PHE A 546 27.49 -6.32 2.80
N LYS A 547 27.21 -5.12 3.31
CA LYS A 547 27.60 -4.66 4.65
C LYS A 547 26.50 -3.79 5.24
N LEU A 548 26.47 -3.69 6.56
CA LEU A 548 25.57 -2.78 7.27
C LEU A 548 25.87 -1.32 6.86
N ARG A 549 24.81 -0.54 6.67
CA ARG A 549 24.85 0.89 6.33
C ARG A 549 24.33 1.76 7.44
#